data_AF-A0A7D5P420-F1
#
_entry.id   AF-A0A7D5P420-F1
#
_cell.length_a   1.000
_cell.length_b   1.000
_cell.length_c   1.000
_cell.angle_alpha   90.00
_cell.angle_beta   90.00
_cell.angle_gamma   90.00
#
_symmetry.space_group_name_H-M   'P 1'
#
loop_
_entity.id
_entity.type
_entity.pdbx_description
1 polymer ?
#
loop_
_entity_poly.entity_id
_entity_poly.type
_entity_poly.pdbx_seq_one_letter_code
_entity_poly.pdbx_strand_id
1 'polypeptide(L)'
;MQRSELDSNAPGELISYGRRSYYKPDPLPPSRDLALGNDFYETLSDATFWLGKLGGVSLELDFPPVLYTSLLRKEAMESAEIEGADIDYDALYSLETRSFDAGEDEVSVESATGQTKDMQEVLNYEDAIEDGIEALDRGEDLTVERLHEFHETLLTGVPDDRVDTDTLGAYKTKPNHIGDFLPPVPDQVDGLMDALFTYYRTGGSYHPLVDVALFHYQFETIHPYGDGNGRLGRLLIILQLYDAGYLEHPNLYLSEYFNRNKPTYVDRLEAVRYDGDWEAWLSFFVEGIARQAHESVDRTLSLAHLRRQYDAEYGEKSYTKNRLAVKLFEQPYVTSKTVQRLFDVEQPTASRAINDLVDEGVLEEVTGKGRNKEYRAREIFEILEQPPQTY
;
A
#
# COMPACT_ATOMS: atom_id res chain seq x y z
N MET A 1 -26.20 -2.77 16.45
CA MET A 1 -27.11 -3.92 16.61
C MET A 1 -27.20 -4.59 15.26
N GLN A 2 -26.75 -5.85 15.12
CA GLN A 2 -26.74 -6.59 13.86
C GLN A 2 -28.14 -6.55 13.21
N ARG A 3 -28.26 -6.09 11.95
CA ARG A 3 -29.54 -6.08 11.23
C ARG A 3 -30.07 -7.52 11.17
N SER A 4 -31.32 -7.70 11.56
CA SER A 4 -31.97 -9.02 11.65
C SER A 4 -32.48 -9.54 10.31
N GLU A 5 -32.52 -8.69 9.30
CA GLU A 5 -33.04 -8.99 7.96
C GLU A 5 -32.11 -8.37 6.91
N LEU A 6 -31.91 -9.11 5.82
CA LEU A 6 -31.21 -8.65 4.62
C LEU A 6 -32.24 -8.17 3.60
N ASP A 7 -31.89 -7.17 2.78
CA ASP A 7 -32.69 -6.87 1.59
C ASP A 7 -32.70 -8.08 0.64
N SER A 8 -33.77 -8.19 -0.14
CA SER A 8 -33.87 -9.21 -1.20
C SER A 8 -32.74 -9.15 -2.22
N ASN A 9 -32.02 -8.03 -2.33
CA ASN A 9 -30.88 -7.82 -3.22
C ASN A 9 -29.52 -8.13 -2.60
N ALA A 10 -29.45 -8.42 -1.30
CA ALA A 10 -28.19 -8.75 -0.64
C ALA A 10 -27.52 -9.99 -1.28
N PRO A 11 -26.20 -9.96 -1.56
CA PRO A 11 -25.47 -11.05 -2.19
C PRO A 11 -25.01 -12.07 -1.14
N GLY A 12 -25.97 -12.65 -0.41
CA GLY A 12 -25.69 -13.63 0.63
C GLY A 12 -26.88 -13.88 1.56
N GLU A 13 -26.63 -14.69 2.58
CA GLU A 13 -27.65 -15.14 3.52
C GLU A 13 -27.17 -15.08 4.98
N LEU A 14 -28.12 -14.85 5.91
CA LEU A 14 -27.87 -14.96 7.35
C LEU A 14 -28.13 -16.39 7.82
N ILE A 15 -27.09 -17.08 8.28
CA ILE A 15 -27.17 -18.46 8.77
C ILE A 15 -27.10 -18.48 10.30
N SER A 16 -28.06 -19.17 10.91
CA SER A 16 -28.14 -19.33 12.37
C SER A 16 -26.90 -20.02 12.93
N TYR A 17 -26.27 -19.39 13.92
CA TYR A 17 -25.09 -19.91 14.62
C TYR A 17 -25.12 -19.57 16.12
N GLY A 18 -25.54 -20.55 16.92
CA GLY A 18 -25.73 -20.38 18.36
C GLY A 18 -26.84 -19.36 18.68
N ARG A 19 -26.46 -18.20 19.24
CA ARG A 19 -27.38 -17.11 19.63
C ARG A 19 -27.40 -15.94 18.64
N ARG A 20 -26.62 -16.01 17.57
CA ARG A 20 -26.50 -14.98 16.53
C ARG A 20 -26.61 -15.64 15.15
N SER A 21 -26.61 -14.84 14.10
CA SER A 21 -26.44 -15.32 12.74
C SER A 21 -25.13 -14.80 12.18
N TYR A 22 -24.41 -15.64 11.43
CA TYR A 22 -23.30 -15.16 10.61
C TYR A 22 -23.79 -14.88 9.19
N TYR A 23 -23.10 -14.00 8.50
CA TYR A 23 -23.34 -13.71 7.09
C TYR A 23 -22.51 -14.66 6.22
N LYS A 24 -23.17 -15.38 5.32
CA LYS A 24 -22.52 -16.19 4.29
C LYS A 24 -22.69 -15.49 2.94
N PRO A 25 -21.61 -14.97 2.32
CA PRO A 25 -21.72 -14.36 1.00
C PRO A 25 -21.99 -15.42 -0.06
N ASP A 26 -22.74 -15.04 -1.09
CA ASP A 26 -22.80 -15.80 -2.34
C ASP A 26 -21.41 -15.80 -3.03
N PRO A 27 -21.05 -16.84 -3.80
CA PRO A 27 -19.81 -16.82 -4.58
C PRO A 27 -19.86 -15.77 -5.70
N LEU A 28 -18.69 -15.28 -6.13
CA LEU A 28 -18.57 -14.44 -7.32
C LEU A 28 -18.65 -15.29 -8.62
N PRO A 29 -19.11 -14.71 -9.75
CA PRO A 29 -19.68 -13.37 -9.88
C PRO A 29 -21.05 -13.25 -9.20
N PRO A 30 -21.52 -12.02 -8.87
CA PRO A 30 -22.86 -11.82 -8.34
C PRO A 30 -23.91 -12.49 -9.23
N SER A 31 -24.85 -13.21 -8.62
CA SER A 31 -25.88 -13.97 -9.34
C SER A 31 -26.89 -13.09 -10.09
N ARG A 32 -26.94 -11.80 -9.76
CA ARG A 32 -27.73 -10.78 -10.44
C ARG A 32 -26.80 -9.86 -11.22
N ASP A 33 -27.26 -9.45 -12.39
CA ASP A 33 -26.54 -8.46 -13.20
C ASP A 33 -26.34 -7.17 -12.40
N LEU A 34 -25.13 -6.63 -12.47
CA LEU A 34 -24.80 -5.34 -11.89
C LEU A 34 -25.54 -4.23 -12.67
N ALA A 35 -26.52 -3.59 -12.04
CA ALA A 35 -27.22 -2.46 -12.61
C ALA A 35 -26.35 -1.20 -12.51
N LEU A 36 -25.42 -1.02 -13.45
CA LEU A 36 -24.46 0.09 -13.47
C LEU A 36 -24.93 1.18 -14.44
N GLY A 37 -25.04 2.42 -13.95
CA GLY A 37 -25.42 3.59 -14.72
C GLY A 37 -24.31 4.15 -15.60
N ASN A 38 -24.65 5.13 -16.44
CA ASN A 38 -23.67 5.80 -17.32
C ASN A 38 -22.56 6.49 -16.52
N ASP A 39 -22.91 7.13 -15.39
CA ASP A 39 -21.96 7.83 -14.52
C ASP A 39 -20.83 6.88 -14.06
N PHE A 40 -21.18 5.62 -13.73
CA PHE A 40 -20.17 4.61 -13.39
C PHE A 40 -19.21 4.33 -14.56
N TYR A 41 -19.72 4.19 -15.79
CA TYR A 41 -18.88 3.93 -16.96
C TYR A 41 -18.02 5.13 -17.35
N GLU A 42 -18.46 6.35 -17.06
CA GLU A 42 -17.63 7.55 -17.19
C GLU A 42 -16.46 7.50 -16.19
N THR A 43 -16.73 7.22 -14.90
CA THR A 43 -15.69 7.03 -13.88
C THR A 43 -14.73 5.88 -14.23
N LEU A 44 -15.24 4.77 -14.78
CA LEU A 44 -14.42 3.64 -15.23
C LEU A 44 -13.52 4.04 -16.41
N SER A 45 -14.05 4.81 -17.37
CA SER A 45 -13.26 5.36 -18.47
C SER A 45 -12.16 6.29 -17.95
N ASP A 46 -12.45 7.12 -16.96
CA ASP A 46 -11.46 8.01 -16.36
C ASP A 46 -10.37 7.24 -15.60
N ALA A 47 -10.76 6.22 -14.82
CA ALA A 47 -9.82 5.34 -14.13
C ALA A 47 -8.85 4.66 -15.10
N THR A 48 -9.39 4.05 -16.16
CA THR A 48 -8.57 3.40 -17.19
C THR A 48 -7.67 4.37 -17.93
N PHE A 49 -8.15 5.59 -18.22
CA PHE A 49 -7.32 6.63 -18.84
C PHE A 49 -6.13 7.03 -17.95
N TRP A 50 -6.35 7.26 -16.66
CA TRP A 50 -5.29 7.65 -15.74
C TRP A 50 -4.32 6.52 -15.44
N LEU A 51 -4.78 5.28 -15.30
CA LEU A 51 -3.90 4.11 -15.20
C LEU A 51 -3.05 3.94 -16.45
N GLY A 52 -3.64 4.08 -17.65
CA GLY A 52 -2.89 4.01 -18.90
C GLY A 52 -1.84 5.13 -19.03
N LYS A 53 -2.14 6.34 -18.56
CA LYS A 53 -1.16 7.42 -18.45
C LYS A 53 -0.07 7.10 -17.44
N LEU A 54 -0.42 6.57 -16.27
CA LEU A 54 0.54 6.19 -15.24
C LEU A 54 1.52 5.16 -15.78
N GLY A 55 1.03 4.04 -16.34
CA GLY A 55 1.87 3.03 -16.98
C GLY A 55 2.77 3.61 -18.07
N GLY A 56 2.21 4.42 -18.97
CA GLY A 56 2.98 5.04 -20.05
C GLY A 56 4.07 6.00 -19.56
N VAL A 57 3.83 6.75 -18.49
CA VAL A 57 4.82 7.68 -17.93
C VAL A 57 5.87 6.92 -17.08
N SER A 58 5.47 5.86 -16.37
CA SER A 58 6.37 5.02 -15.57
C SER A 58 7.40 4.28 -16.43
N LEU A 59 7.03 3.84 -17.64
CA LEU A 59 7.97 3.17 -18.57
C LEU A 59 9.08 4.09 -19.10
N GLU A 60 8.82 5.39 -19.20
CA GLU A 60 9.77 6.37 -19.76
C GLU A 60 10.63 7.05 -18.68
N LEU A 61 10.14 7.08 -17.43
CA LEU A 61 10.81 7.71 -16.31
C LEU A 61 11.41 6.64 -15.41
N ASP A 62 12.69 6.36 -15.60
CA ASP A 62 13.48 5.48 -14.74
C ASP A 62 13.67 6.16 -13.37
N PHE A 63 12.69 5.98 -12.50
CA PHE A 63 12.79 6.35 -11.10
C PHE A 63 13.67 5.35 -10.37
N PRO A 64 14.63 5.83 -9.56
CA PRO A 64 15.40 4.94 -8.72
C PRO A 64 14.48 4.13 -7.79
N PRO A 65 14.77 2.83 -7.59
CA PRO A 65 13.95 1.94 -6.76
C PRO A 65 13.53 2.52 -5.41
N VAL A 66 14.41 3.31 -4.78
CA VAL A 66 14.15 3.96 -3.49
C VAL A 66 12.90 4.84 -3.48
N LEU A 67 12.57 5.52 -4.58
CA LEU A 67 11.38 6.38 -4.62
C LEU A 67 10.10 5.53 -4.69
N TYR A 68 10.14 4.38 -5.36
CA TYR A 68 9.06 3.40 -5.34
C TYR A 68 8.91 2.78 -3.95
N THR A 69 10.03 2.48 -3.29
CA THR A 69 10.03 1.97 -1.91
C THR A 69 9.39 2.96 -0.93
N SER A 70 9.73 4.26 -1.00
CA SER A 70 9.09 5.29 -0.14
C SER A 70 7.56 5.32 -0.32
N LEU A 71 7.14 5.18 -1.56
CA LEU A 71 5.75 5.17 -1.98
C LEU A 71 5.01 3.92 -1.49
N LEU A 72 5.62 2.74 -1.63
CA LEU A 72 5.11 1.49 -1.08
C LEU A 72 5.00 1.53 0.46
N ARG A 73 5.98 2.11 1.14
CA ARG A 73 5.94 2.30 2.59
C ARG A 73 4.81 3.24 3.01
N LYS A 74 4.50 4.26 2.22
CA LYS A 74 3.33 5.13 2.44
C LYS A 74 2.02 4.33 2.34
N GLU A 75 1.87 3.49 1.31
CA GLU A 75 0.71 2.58 1.19
C GLU A 75 0.59 1.66 2.42
N ALA A 76 1.70 1.06 2.85
CA ALA A 76 1.74 0.21 4.02
C ALA A 76 1.32 0.94 5.30
N MET A 77 1.78 2.19 5.49
CA MET A 77 1.39 3.03 6.62
C MET A 77 -0.10 3.37 6.61
N GLU A 78 -0.61 3.88 5.49
CA GLU A 78 -2.03 4.22 5.32
C GLU A 78 -2.92 2.98 5.54
N SER A 79 -2.46 1.82 5.07
CA SER A 79 -3.10 0.53 5.29
C SER A 79 -3.12 0.16 6.78
N ALA A 80 -2.03 0.33 7.51
CA ALA A 80 -1.98 0.03 8.94
C ALA A 80 -2.82 1.01 9.79
N GLU A 81 -2.86 2.30 9.43
CA GLU A 81 -3.71 3.31 10.09
C GLU A 81 -5.21 3.02 9.95
N ILE A 82 -5.63 2.44 8.82
CA ILE A 82 -7.02 1.95 8.65
C ILE A 82 -7.34 0.88 9.71
N GLU A 83 -6.39 0.05 10.10
CA GLU A 83 -6.56 -0.96 11.16
C GLU A 83 -6.38 -0.38 12.58
N GLY A 84 -5.99 0.90 12.69
CA GLY A 84 -5.85 1.61 13.97
C GLY A 84 -4.42 1.68 14.51
N ALA A 85 -3.40 1.39 13.69
CA ALA A 85 -2.02 1.71 14.04
C ALA A 85 -1.81 3.23 14.17
N ASP A 86 -0.90 3.63 15.06
CA ASP A 86 -0.50 5.03 15.26
C ASP A 86 0.98 5.12 14.88
N ILE A 87 1.25 5.43 13.61
CA ILE A 87 2.59 5.39 13.04
C ILE A 87 3.14 6.81 12.96
N ASP A 88 4.29 7.02 13.60
CA ASP A 88 5.02 8.28 13.50
C ASP A 88 5.77 8.36 12.16
N TYR A 89 5.43 9.35 11.32
CA TYR A 89 6.10 9.59 10.04
C TYR A 89 7.62 9.84 10.21
N ASP A 90 8.05 10.40 11.36
CA ASP A 90 9.47 10.58 11.65
C ASP A 90 10.21 9.24 11.80
N ALA A 91 9.50 8.17 12.19
CA ALA A 91 10.06 6.83 12.26
C ALA A 91 10.36 6.29 10.86
N LEU A 92 9.47 6.50 9.86
CA LEU A 92 9.65 6.07 8.47
C LEU A 92 10.96 6.63 7.88
N TYR A 93 11.22 7.92 8.08
CA TYR A 93 12.43 8.57 7.59
C TYR A 93 13.71 7.96 8.16
N SER A 94 13.64 7.53 9.42
CA SER A 94 14.77 6.85 10.07
C SER A 94 15.02 5.45 9.50
N LEU A 95 13.97 4.74 9.06
CA LEU A 95 14.10 3.45 8.38
C LEU A 95 14.77 3.64 7.01
N GLU A 96 14.27 4.61 6.24
CA GLU A 96 14.80 4.93 4.92
C GLU A 96 16.29 5.27 5.00
N THR A 97 16.73 6.00 6.04
CA THR A 97 18.16 6.29 6.23
C THR A 97 18.99 5.06 6.65
N ARG A 98 18.46 4.18 7.49
CA ARG A 98 19.18 3.01 8.03
C ARG A 98 19.43 1.92 7.00
N SER A 99 18.48 1.67 6.09
CA SER A 99 18.65 0.67 5.03
C SER A 99 19.85 0.97 4.13
N PHE A 100 20.30 2.23 4.04
CA PHE A 100 21.47 2.64 3.23
C PHE A 100 22.80 2.70 3.98
N ASP A 101 22.80 2.87 5.31
CA ASP A 101 24.04 2.88 6.08
C ASP A 101 24.60 1.45 6.28
N ALA A 102 23.76 0.42 6.11
CA ALA A 102 24.10 -1.01 6.12
C ALA A 102 24.95 -1.43 4.90
N GLY A 103 26.22 -1.03 4.90
CA GLY A 103 27.27 -1.76 4.19
C GLY A 103 27.60 -3.05 4.95
N GLU A 104 28.10 -4.08 4.24
CA GLU A 104 28.30 -5.48 4.65
C GLU A 104 29.07 -5.76 5.97
N ASP A 105 29.54 -4.77 6.71
CA ASP A 105 30.24 -4.95 7.98
C ASP A 105 29.79 -3.88 8.98
N GLU A 106 28.75 -4.20 9.75
CA GLU A 106 28.43 -3.74 11.13
C GLU A 106 26.91 -3.76 11.36
N VAL A 107 26.35 -4.97 11.52
CA VAL A 107 25.13 -5.12 12.32
C VAL A 107 25.54 -4.89 13.78
N SER A 108 25.67 -3.63 14.16
CA SER A 108 25.85 -3.26 15.57
C SER A 108 24.52 -3.49 16.29
N VAL A 109 24.47 -4.64 16.98
CA VAL A 109 23.36 -5.18 17.79
C VAL A 109 22.83 -4.20 18.85
N GLU A 110 23.51 -3.08 19.11
CA GLU A 110 23.10 -2.06 20.09
C GLU A 110 22.11 -1.00 19.53
N SER A 111 21.93 -0.92 18.20
CA SER A 111 20.99 0.03 17.56
C SER A 111 19.58 -0.54 17.30
N ALA A 112 19.37 -1.83 17.60
CA ALA A 112 18.08 -2.53 17.50
C ALA A 112 17.04 -2.12 18.58
N THR A 113 17.37 -1.16 19.44
CA THR A 113 16.51 -0.74 20.56
C THR A 113 15.44 0.30 20.19
N GLY A 114 15.24 0.57 18.90
CA GLY A 114 14.28 1.56 18.42
C GLY A 114 13.72 1.28 17.03
N GLN A 115 13.55 0.01 16.64
CA GLN A 115 12.49 -0.29 15.66
C GLN A 115 11.18 -0.22 16.44
N THR A 116 10.38 0.81 16.16
CA THR A 116 9.03 0.88 16.70
C THR A 116 8.24 -0.31 16.15
N LYS A 117 7.31 -0.83 16.94
CA LYS A 117 6.50 -2.00 16.59
C LYS A 117 5.75 -1.79 15.27
N ASP A 118 5.30 -0.55 15.04
CA ASP A 118 4.64 -0.08 13.82
C ASP A 118 5.54 -0.14 12.57
N MET A 119 6.86 -0.05 12.75
CA MET A 119 7.82 -0.10 11.62
C MET A 119 7.93 -1.49 11.02
N GLN A 120 7.86 -2.53 11.86
CA GLN A 120 7.95 -3.91 11.38
C GLN A 120 6.73 -4.24 10.50
N GLU A 121 5.55 -3.72 10.84
CA GLU A 121 4.33 -3.90 10.04
C GLU A 121 4.47 -3.29 8.63
N VAL A 122 5.10 -2.11 8.53
CA VAL A 122 5.37 -1.44 7.25
C VAL A 122 6.35 -2.25 6.39
N LEU A 123 7.45 -2.72 6.99
CA LEU A 123 8.45 -3.55 6.31
C LEU A 123 7.86 -4.88 5.83
N ASN A 124 7.09 -5.55 6.68
CA ASN A 124 6.47 -6.82 6.31
C ASN A 124 5.48 -6.65 5.13
N TYR A 125 4.80 -5.51 5.06
CA TYR A 125 3.89 -5.21 3.95
C TYR A 125 4.66 -4.95 2.65
N GLU A 126 5.78 -4.22 2.73
CA GLU A 126 6.73 -4.03 1.63
C GLU A 126 7.24 -5.39 1.12
N ASP A 127 7.78 -6.22 2.00
CA ASP A 127 8.30 -7.55 1.68
C ASP A 127 7.24 -8.41 0.99
N ALA A 128 6.00 -8.41 1.51
CA ALA A 128 4.91 -9.20 0.94
C ALA A 128 4.47 -8.73 -0.46
N ILE A 129 4.54 -7.42 -0.76
CA ILE A 129 4.26 -6.91 -2.11
C ILE A 129 5.40 -7.24 -3.07
N GLU A 130 6.65 -7.07 -2.65
CA GLU A 130 7.82 -7.41 -3.47
C GLU A 130 7.82 -8.91 -3.82
N ASP A 131 7.64 -9.78 -2.83
CA ASP A 131 7.53 -11.23 -3.02
C ASP A 131 6.39 -11.60 -3.99
N GLY A 132 5.25 -10.91 -3.88
CA GLY A 132 4.09 -11.11 -4.75
C GLY A 132 4.36 -10.70 -6.19
N ILE A 133 4.96 -9.53 -6.40
CA ILE A 133 5.35 -9.04 -7.73
C ILE A 133 6.38 -9.97 -8.38
N GLU A 134 7.40 -10.39 -7.62
CA GLU A 134 8.40 -11.33 -8.15
C GLU A 134 7.78 -12.67 -8.56
N ALA A 135 6.76 -13.15 -7.83
CA ALA A 135 6.04 -14.36 -8.20
C ALA A 135 5.26 -14.18 -9.51
N LEU A 136 4.55 -13.06 -9.64
CA LEU A 136 3.80 -12.71 -10.87
C LEU A 136 4.74 -12.56 -12.08
N ASP A 137 5.92 -11.95 -11.90
CA ASP A 137 6.95 -11.83 -12.94
C ASP A 137 7.50 -13.20 -13.40
N ARG A 138 7.50 -14.20 -12.51
CA ARG A 138 7.85 -15.59 -12.86
C ARG A 138 6.70 -16.33 -13.55
N GLY A 139 5.54 -15.70 -13.73
CA GLY A 139 4.34 -16.28 -14.31
C GLY A 139 3.58 -17.21 -13.37
N GLU A 140 3.73 -17.01 -12.06
CA GLU A 140 2.93 -17.71 -11.04
C GLU A 140 1.61 -16.96 -10.81
N ASP A 141 0.50 -17.68 -10.57
CA ASP A 141 -0.77 -17.07 -10.20
C ASP A 141 -0.82 -16.78 -8.69
N LEU A 142 -1.66 -15.83 -8.25
CA LEU A 142 -2.03 -15.71 -6.83
C LEU A 142 -2.83 -16.96 -6.40
N THR A 143 -2.39 -17.61 -5.33
CA THR A 143 -3.05 -18.80 -4.75
C THR A 143 -3.35 -18.63 -3.27
N VAL A 144 -4.15 -19.57 -2.73
CA VAL A 144 -4.42 -19.65 -1.28
C VAL A 144 -3.14 -19.93 -0.50
N GLU A 145 -2.24 -20.74 -1.03
CA GLU A 145 -0.94 -21.01 -0.43
C GLU A 145 -0.09 -19.74 -0.34
N ARG A 146 -0.01 -18.95 -1.43
CA ARG A 146 0.65 -17.64 -1.41
C ARG A 146 0.00 -16.67 -0.44
N LEU A 147 -1.33 -16.68 -0.35
CA LEU A 147 -2.05 -15.86 0.61
C LEU A 147 -1.68 -16.22 2.07
N HIS A 148 -1.48 -17.50 2.37
CA HIS A 148 -0.97 -17.93 3.67
C HIS A 148 0.45 -17.43 3.94
N GLU A 149 1.33 -17.49 2.94
CA GLU A 149 2.68 -16.94 3.05
C GLU A 149 2.65 -15.43 3.32
N PHE A 150 1.86 -14.65 2.56
CA PHE A 150 1.70 -13.22 2.82
C PHE A 150 1.16 -12.93 4.22
N HIS A 151 0.18 -13.71 4.69
CA HIS A 151 -0.35 -13.56 6.04
C HIS A 151 0.73 -13.83 7.11
N GLU A 152 1.59 -14.83 6.90
CA GLU A 152 2.72 -15.11 7.78
C GLU A 152 3.75 -13.96 7.75
N THR A 153 4.13 -13.48 6.57
CA THR A 153 5.05 -12.35 6.40
C THR A 153 4.52 -11.11 7.14
N LEU A 154 3.27 -10.72 6.91
CA LEU A 154 2.66 -9.54 7.53
C LEU A 154 2.73 -9.53 9.06
N LEU A 155 2.62 -10.69 9.71
CA LEU A 155 2.58 -10.82 11.16
C LEU A 155 3.93 -11.23 11.78
N THR A 156 4.93 -11.54 10.98
CA THR A 156 6.24 -11.98 11.47
C THR A 156 6.96 -10.84 12.20
N GLY A 157 7.43 -11.09 13.42
CA GLY A 157 8.13 -10.08 14.22
C GLY A 157 7.23 -8.96 14.77
N VAL A 158 5.92 -9.03 14.53
CA VAL A 158 4.93 -8.14 15.15
C VAL A 158 4.66 -8.63 16.58
N PRO A 159 4.74 -7.76 17.60
CA PRO A 159 4.56 -8.18 19.00
C PRO A 159 3.20 -8.81 19.31
N ASP A 160 3.20 -9.82 20.16
CA ASP A 160 2.00 -10.60 20.57
C ASP A 160 0.84 -9.73 21.12
N ASP A 161 1.12 -8.52 21.62
CA ASP A 161 0.08 -7.59 22.10
C ASP A 161 -0.74 -6.93 20.98
N ARG A 162 -0.36 -7.14 19.71
CA ARG A 162 -1.07 -6.64 18.52
C ARG A 162 -1.51 -7.72 17.55
N VAL A 163 -1.05 -8.95 17.72
CA VAL A 163 -1.50 -10.09 16.92
C VAL A 163 -2.66 -10.73 17.65
N ASP A 164 -3.90 -10.38 17.29
CA ASP A 164 -5.10 -10.99 17.87
C ASP A 164 -5.45 -12.31 17.17
N THR A 165 -4.46 -13.18 16.97
CA THR A 165 -4.65 -14.49 16.36
C THR A 165 -3.67 -15.54 16.86
N ASP A 166 -4.16 -16.77 17.03
CA ASP A 166 -3.36 -17.94 17.38
C ASP A 166 -2.84 -18.68 16.12
N THR A 167 -3.17 -18.20 14.92
CA THR A 167 -2.90 -18.88 13.64
C THR A 167 -2.15 -17.96 12.68
N LEU A 168 -0.84 -18.18 12.54
CA LEU A 168 0.00 -17.58 11.50
C LEU A 168 -0.01 -18.45 10.25
N GLY A 169 0.00 -17.81 9.07
CA GLY A 169 -0.11 -18.49 7.78
C GLY A 169 -1.29 -19.47 7.63
N ALA A 170 -2.38 -19.29 8.36
CA ALA A 170 -3.50 -20.23 8.36
C ALA A 170 -4.83 -19.52 8.66
N TYR A 171 -5.93 -20.04 8.11
CA TYR A 171 -7.26 -19.51 8.37
C TYR A 171 -7.64 -19.56 9.86
N LYS A 172 -8.55 -18.67 10.25
CA LYS A 172 -9.08 -18.60 11.60
C LYS A 172 -9.68 -19.93 12.04
N THR A 173 -9.38 -20.34 13.27
CA THR A 173 -9.97 -21.54 13.91
C THR A 173 -11.14 -21.19 14.83
N LYS A 174 -11.38 -19.90 15.06
CA LYS A 174 -12.45 -19.35 15.89
C LYS A 174 -13.19 -18.26 15.10
N PRO A 175 -14.49 -18.03 15.36
CA PRO A 175 -15.21 -16.90 14.79
C PRO A 175 -14.57 -15.56 15.22
N ASN A 176 -14.45 -14.63 14.27
CA ASN A 176 -14.00 -13.25 14.47
C ASN A 176 -15.15 -12.27 14.19
N HIS A 177 -14.93 -10.98 14.43
CA HIS A 177 -15.97 -9.95 14.30
C HIS A 177 -15.42 -8.70 13.62
N ILE A 178 -16.24 -8.08 12.77
CA ILE A 178 -15.98 -6.75 12.20
C ILE A 178 -17.03 -5.81 12.81
N GLY A 179 -16.70 -5.17 13.93
CA GLY A 179 -17.71 -4.46 14.72
C GLY A 179 -18.86 -5.40 15.15
N ASP A 180 -20.09 -5.09 14.73
CA ASP A 180 -21.27 -5.93 15.00
C ASP A 180 -21.50 -7.04 13.96
N PHE A 181 -20.74 -7.02 12.84
CA PHE A 181 -20.83 -8.01 11.78
C PHE A 181 -20.12 -9.31 12.19
N LEU A 182 -20.76 -10.44 11.89
CA LEU A 182 -20.20 -11.78 12.08
C LEU A 182 -19.95 -12.40 10.69
N PRO A 183 -18.68 -12.44 10.23
CA PRO A 183 -18.29 -13.09 8.98
C PRO A 183 -18.53 -14.61 9.00
N PRO A 184 -18.33 -15.31 7.86
CA PRO A 184 -18.36 -16.77 7.80
C PRO A 184 -17.58 -17.44 8.93
N VAL A 185 -18.19 -18.48 9.52
CA VAL A 185 -17.56 -19.30 10.56
C VAL A 185 -16.39 -20.10 9.98
N PRO A 186 -15.39 -20.52 10.79
CA PRO A 186 -14.19 -21.24 10.33
C PRO A 186 -14.46 -22.35 9.30
N ASP A 187 -15.45 -23.19 9.58
CA ASP A 187 -15.86 -24.36 8.79
C ASP A 187 -16.35 -24.01 7.37
N GLN A 188 -16.63 -22.73 7.07
CA GLN A 188 -17.06 -22.26 5.76
C GLN A 188 -15.96 -21.53 4.98
N VAL A 189 -14.87 -21.12 5.66
CA VAL A 189 -13.84 -20.25 5.05
C VAL A 189 -13.18 -20.91 3.86
N ASP A 190 -12.75 -22.17 4.02
CA ASP A 190 -11.99 -22.91 3.01
C ASP A 190 -12.71 -22.94 1.65
N GLY A 191 -13.97 -23.37 1.62
CA GLY A 191 -14.76 -23.43 0.38
C GLY A 191 -15.10 -22.06 -0.21
N LEU A 192 -15.26 -21.02 0.62
CA LEU A 192 -15.50 -19.66 0.12
C LEU A 192 -14.24 -19.04 -0.49
N MET A 193 -13.07 -19.30 0.10
CA MET A 193 -11.79 -18.84 -0.41
C MET A 193 -11.39 -19.58 -1.69
N ASP A 194 -11.62 -20.90 -1.77
CA ASP A 194 -11.40 -21.65 -3.02
C ASP A 194 -12.27 -21.12 -4.17
N ALA A 195 -13.55 -20.81 -3.90
CA ALA A 195 -14.43 -20.18 -4.87
C ALA A 195 -13.93 -18.79 -5.31
N LEU A 196 -13.46 -17.96 -4.36
CA LEU A 196 -12.92 -16.63 -4.64
C LEU A 196 -11.65 -16.67 -5.51
N PHE A 197 -10.69 -17.53 -5.18
CA PHE A 197 -9.48 -17.68 -5.99
C PHE A 197 -9.74 -18.37 -7.33
N THR A 198 -10.77 -19.22 -7.42
CA THR A 198 -11.23 -19.75 -8.71
C THR A 198 -11.82 -18.64 -9.58
N TYR A 199 -12.56 -17.70 -9.01
CA TYR A 199 -13.07 -16.53 -9.74
C TYR A 199 -11.93 -15.70 -10.35
N TYR A 200 -10.90 -15.40 -9.54
CA TYR A 200 -9.71 -14.68 -10.01
C TYR A 200 -8.99 -15.42 -11.14
N ARG A 201 -8.61 -16.70 -10.96
CA ARG A 201 -7.88 -17.48 -11.97
C ARG A 201 -8.64 -17.70 -13.28
N THR A 202 -9.97 -17.62 -13.24
CA THR A 202 -10.81 -17.79 -14.45
C THR A 202 -11.04 -16.48 -15.21
N GLY A 203 -10.44 -15.38 -14.75
CA GLY A 203 -10.45 -14.08 -15.43
C GLY A 203 -11.70 -13.24 -15.17
N GLY A 204 -12.45 -13.55 -14.11
CA GLY A 204 -13.65 -12.80 -13.76
C GLY A 204 -14.77 -12.83 -14.82
N SER A 205 -15.72 -11.91 -14.70
CA SER A 205 -16.83 -11.78 -15.68
C SER A 205 -17.10 -10.35 -16.10
N TYR A 206 -16.33 -9.39 -15.56
CA TYR A 206 -16.54 -7.97 -15.78
C TYR A 206 -15.25 -7.31 -16.29
N HIS A 207 -15.25 -5.98 -16.32
CA HIS A 207 -14.01 -5.23 -16.56
C HIS A 207 -13.03 -5.51 -15.40
N PRO A 208 -11.71 -5.63 -15.62
CA PRO A 208 -10.76 -6.00 -14.56
C PRO A 208 -10.85 -5.14 -13.28
N LEU A 209 -11.00 -3.81 -13.41
CA LEU A 209 -11.19 -2.93 -12.24
C LEU A 209 -12.47 -3.23 -11.43
N VAL A 210 -13.53 -3.73 -12.09
CA VAL A 210 -14.74 -4.20 -11.42
C VAL A 210 -14.45 -5.52 -10.72
N ASP A 211 -13.77 -6.45 -11.39
CA ASP A 211 -13.43 -7.75 -10.82
C ASP A 211 -12.54 -7.63 -9.57
N VAL A 212 -11.56 -6.73 -9.58
CA VAL A 212 -10.72 -6.41 -8.41
C VAL A 212 -11.57 -5.85 -7.26
N ALA A 213 -12.51 -4.94 -7.56
CA ALA A 213 -13.40 -4.37 -6.55
C ALA A 213 -14.36 -5.41 -5.95
N LEU A 214 -14.87 -6.33 -6.77
CA LEU A 214 -15.71 -7.45 -6.34
C LEU A 214 -14.90 -8.43 -5.47
N PHE A 215 -13.69 -8.78 -5.92
CA PHE A 215 -12.78 -9.66 -5.19
C PHE A 215 -12.48 -9.07 -3.81
N HIS A 216 -12.11 -7.80 -3.74
CA HIS A 216 -11.78 -7.13 -2.49
C HIS A 216 -12.98 -7.11 -1.53
N TYR A 217 -14.18 -6.75 -2.00
CA TYR A 217 -15.40 -6.86 -1.19
C TYR A 217 -15.61 -8.28 -0.64
N GLN A 218 -15.46 -9.29 -1.50
CA GLN A 218 -15.70 -10.68 -1.13
C GLN A 218 -14.68 -11.16 -0.09
N PHE A 219 -13.40 -10.83 -0.28
CA PHE A 219 -12.32 -11.13 0.66
C PHE A 219 -12.59 -10.53 2.04
N GLU A 220 -12.88 -9.22 2.10
CA GLU A 220 -13.20 -8.50 3.34
C GLU A 220 -14.45 -9.06 4.03
N THR A 221 -15.41 -9.57 3.26
CA THR A 221 -16.64 -10.15 3.77
C THR A 221 -16.46 -11.59 4.28
N ILE A 222 -15.58 -12.39 3.66
CA ILE A 222 -15.19 -13.71 4.16
C ILE A 222 -14.37 -13.57 5.44
N HIS A 223 -13.48 -12.58 5.49
CA HIS A 223 -12.62 -12.26 6.62
C HIS A 223 -11.90 -13.52 7.17
N PRO A 224 -11.08 -14.18 6.33
CA PRO A 224 -10.64 -15.57 6.54
C PRO A 224 -9.63 -15.77 7.69
N TYR A 225 -8.90 -14.73 8.09
CA TYR A 225 -7.84 -14.80 9.10
C TYR A 225 -8.28 -14.23 10.45
N GLY A 226 -7.56 -14.56 11.52
CA GLY A 226 -7.84 -13.99 12.85
C GLY A 226 -7.52 -12.50 12.95
N ASP A 227 -6.46 -12.07 12.25
CA ASP A 227 -6.02 -10.68 12.11
C ASP A 227 -5.42 -10.47 10.71
N GLY A 228 -5.10 -9.23 10.33
CA GLY A 228 -4.39 -8.91 9.09
C GLY A 228 -5.24 -8.92 7.82
N ASN A 229 -6.54 -9.21 7.94
CA ASN A 229 -7.46 -9.27 6.79
C ASN A 229 -7.45 -7.98 5.97
N GLY A 230 -7.67 -6.81 6.58
CA GLY A 230 -7.72 -5.55 5.83
C GLY A 230 -6.41 -5.25 5.08
N ARG A 231 -5.26 -5.52 5.72
CA ARG A 231 -3.94 -5.35 5.11
C ARG A 231 -3.75 -6.29 3.92
N LEU A 232 -4.09 -7.57 4.06
CA LEU A 232 -4.06 -8.54 2.96
C LEU A 232 -5.02 -8.16 1.85
N GLY A 233 -6.25 -7.74 2.18
CA GLY A 233 -7.26 -7.36 1.22
C GLY A 233 -6.79 -6.22 0.32
N ARG A 234 -6.09 -5.23 0.89
CA ARG A 234 -5.53 -4.09 0.14
C ARG A 234 -4.26 -4.46 -0.63
N LEU A 235 -3.39 -5.30 -0.06
CA LEU A 235 -2.23 -5.88 -0.76
C LEU A 235 -2.66 -6.61 -2.03
N LEU A 236 -3.72 -7.42 -1.96
CA LEU A 236 -4.27 -8.16 -3.10
C LEU A 236 -4.85 -7.25 -4.19
N ILE A 237 -5.24 -5.99 -3.88
CA ILE A 237 -5.66 -5.04 -4.92
C ILE A 237 -4.46 -4.71 -5.81
N ILE A 238 -3.32 -4.38 -5.21
CA ILE A 238 -2.11 -3.99 -5.94
C ILE A 238 -1.62 -5.16 -6.80
N LEU A 239 -1.54 -6.36 -6.22
CA LEU A 239 -1.11 -7.55 -6.95
C LEU A 239 -2.05 -7.91 -8.11
N GLN A 240 -3.36 -7.79 -7.94
CA GLN A 240 -4.30 -8.06 -9.05
C GLN A 240 -4.24 -6.98 -10.14
N LEU A 241 -4.01 -5.72 -9.79
CA LEU A 241 -3.83 -4.65 -10.78
C LEU A 241 -2.52 -4.82 -11.57
N TYR A 242 -1.46 -5.28 -10.89
CA TYR A 242 -0.19 -5.63 -11.51
C TYR A 242 -0.34 -6.81 -12.48
N ASP A 243 -0.93 -7.92 -12.00
CA ASP A 243 -1.20 -9.12 -12.79
C ASP A 243 -2.08 -8.83 -14.02
N ALA A 244 -3.08 -7.96 -13.87
CA ALA A 244 -3.94 -7.52 -14.97
C ALA A 244 -3.25 -6.53 -15.94
N GLY A 245 -2.00 -6.15 -15.70
CA GLY A 245 -1.21 -5.25 -16.56
C GLY A 245 -1.63 -3.78 -16.48
N TYR A 246 -2.30 -3.36 -15.40
CA TYR A 246 -2.65 -1.95 -15.17
C TYR A 246 -1.54 -1.17 -14.46
N LEU A 247 -0.60 -1.88 -13.83
CA LEU A 247 0.55 -1.31 -13.12
C LEU A 247 1.83 -1.98 -13.61
N GLU A 248 2.82 -1.19 -13.98
CA GLU A 248 4.19 -1.66 -14.29
C GLU A 248 5.07 -1.71 -13.03
N HIS A 249 4.69 -0.95 -12.00
CA HIS A 249 5.34 -0.85 -10.69
C HIS A 249 4.25 -0.62 -9.62
N PRO A 250 4.48 -0.95 -8.33
CA PRO A 250 3.50 -0.76 -7.25
C PRO A 250 3.42 0.73 -6.82
N ASN A 251 3.02 1.61 -7.74
CA ASN A 251 3.04 3.06 -7.58
C ASN A 251 1.65 3.70 -7.43
N LEU A 252 0.68 2.93 -6.94
CA LEU A 252 -0.70 3.34 -6.69
C LEU A 252 -1.06 3.18 -5.20
N TYR A 253 -1.49 4.26 -4.54
CA TYR A 253 -1.73 4.32 -3.08
C TYR A 253 -3.22 4.28 -2.74
N LEU A 254 -3.89 3.16 -3.01
CA LEU A 254 -5.33 3.12 -2.79
C LEU A 254 -5.70 3.21 -1.30
N SER A 255 -4.83 2.77 -0.39
CA SER A 255 -5.06 2.92 1.05
C SER A 255 -5.16 4.38 1.49
N GLU A 256 -4.44 5.31 0.87
CA GLU A 256 -4.54 6.75 1.16
C GLU A 256 -5.97 7.27 0.89
N TYR A 257 -6.59 6.84 -0.21
CA TYR A 257 -7.98 7.17 -0.52
C TYR A 257 -8.96 6.54 0.48
N PHE A 258 -8.77 5.27 0.83
CA PHE A 258 -9.62 4.57 1.79
C PHE A 258 -9.50 5.13 3.20
N ASN A 259 -8.30 5.46 3.68
CA ASN A 259 -8.07 5.98 5.02
C ASN A 259 -8.76 7.34 5.20
N ARG A 260 -8.60 8.25 4.22
CA ARG A 260 -9.29 9.55 4.22
C ARG A 260 -10.81 9.44 4.18
N ASN A 261 -11.31 8.42 3.49
CA ASN A 261 -12.74 8.17 3.33
C ASN A 261 -13.20 6.96 4.17
N LYS A 262 -12.52 6.66 5.28
CA LYS A 262 -12.72 5.43 6.06
C LYS A 262 -14.18 5.17 6.44
N PRO A 263 -14.96 6.16 6.91
CA PRO A 263 -16.39 5.96 7.16
C PRO A 263 -17.13 5.50 5.90
N THR A 264 -16.93 6.20 4.77
CA THR A 264 -17.55 5.84 3.49
C THR A 264 -17.12 4.46 3.02
N TYR A 265 -15.83 4.10 3.13
CA TYR A 265 -15.32 2.79 2.74
C TYR A 265 -16.04 1.66 3.50
N VAL A 266 -16.15 1.78 4.83
CA VAL A 266 -16.86 0.82 5.67
C VAL A 266 -18.35 0.79 5.34
N ASP A 267 -18.99 1.96 5.23
CA ASP A 267 -20.42 2.09 4.93
C ASP A 267 -20.77 1.44 3.59
N ARG A 268 -19.91 1.57 2.56
CA ARG A 268 -20.14 0.96 1.25
C ARG A 268 -20.01 -0.57 1.28
N LEU A 269 -19.04 -1.11 2.00
CA LEU A 269 -18.94 -2.56 2.21
C LEU A 269 -20.17 -3.10 2.95
N GLU A 270 -20.64 -2.40 3.99
CA GLU A 270 -21.87 -2.79 4.70
C GLU A 270 -23.12 -2.68 3.82
N ALA A 271 -23.26 -1.62 3.02
CA ALA A 271 -24.39 -1.43 2.12
C ALA A 271 -24.49 -2.56 1.07
N VAL A 272 -23.37 -3.07 0.57
CA VAL A 272 -23.39 -4.25 -0.30
C VAL A 272 -23.89 -5.48 0.48
N ARG A 273 -23.35 -5.76 1.67
CA ARG A 273 -23.73 -6.93 2.51
C ARG A 273 -25.23 -6.95 2.84
N TYR A 274 -25.80 -5.79 3.16
CA TYR A 274 -27.18 -5.71 3.66
C TYR A 274 -28.21 -5.37 2.60
N ASP A 275 -27.83 -4.52 1.63
CA ASP A 275 -28.76 -3.91 0.68
C ASP A 275 -28.44 -4.26 -0.78
N GLY A 276 -27.28 -4.89 -1.05
CA GLY A 276 -26.84 -5.21 -2.41
C GLY A 276 -26.45 -3.99 -3.24
N ASP A 277 -26.03 -2.89 -2.58
CA ASP A 277 -25.66 -1.61 -3.21
C ASP A 277 -24.30 -1.66 -3.93
N TRP A 278 -24.20 -2.51 -4.95
CA TRP A 278 -22.99 -2.71 -5.74
C TRP A 278 -22.56 -1.46 -6.50
N GLU A 279 -23.50 -0.71 -7.08
CA GLU A 279 -23.17 0.46 -7.89
C GLU A 279 -22.43 1.53 -7.06
N ALA A 280 -22.86 1.79 -5.82
CA ALA A 280 -22.19 2.77 -4.98
C ALA A 280 -20.82 2.29 -4.49
N TRP A 281 -20.66 0.99 -4.18
CA TRP A 281 -19.35 0.40 -3.85
C TRP A 281 -18.38 0.50 -5.03
N LEU A 282 -18.80 0.04 -6.20
CA LEU A 282 -17.97 0.01 -7.40
C LEU A 282 -17.61 1.44 -7.85
N SER A 283 -18.56 2.37 -7.79
CA SER A 283 -18.30 3.78 -8.07
C SER A 283 -17.25 4.37 -7.12
N PHE A 284 -17.37 4.12 -5.81
CA PHE A 284 -16.40 4.58 -4.82
C PHE A 284 -15.00 4.00 -5.06
N PHE A 285 -14.93 2.69 -5.32
CA PHE A 285 -13.66 1.99 -5.53
C PHE A 285 -12.94 2.46 -6.80
N VAL A 286 -13.66 2.53 -7.92
CA VAL A 286 -13.10 2.94 -9.21
C VAL A 286 -12.75 4.43 -9.22
N GLU A 287 -13.54 5.28 -8.56
CA GLU A 287 -13.19 6.69 -8.35
C GLU A 287 -11.90 6.83 -7.54
N GLY A 288 -11.72 6.01 -6.50
CA GLY A 288 -10.47 5.94 -5.73
C GLY A 288 -9.26 5.60 -6.61
N ILE A 289 -9.41 4.62 -7.50
CA ILE A 289 -8.38 4.26 -8.48
C ILE A 289 -8.07 5.43 -9.42
N ALA A 290 -9.09 6.07 -10.01
CA ALA A 290 -8.91 7.18 -10.94
C ALA A 290 -8.13 8.33 -10.30
N ARG A 291 -8.53 8.68 -9.08
CA ARG A 291 -7.93 9.72 -8.25
C ARG A 291 -6.47 9.43 -7.93
N GLN A 292 -6.19 8.25 -7.40
CA GLN A 292 -4.83 7.86 -7.04
C GLN A 292 -3.93 7.72 -8.27
N ALA A 293 -4.44 7.22 -9.39
CA ALA A 293 -3.68 7.15 -10.64
C ALA A 293 -3.34 8.55 -11.18
N HIS A 294 -4.29 9.49 -11.11
CA HIS A 294 -4.05 10.89 -11.48
C HIS A 294 -2.98 11.54 -10.59
N GLU A 295 -3.12 11.41 -9.27
CA GLU A 295 -2.15 11.94 -8.30
C GLU A 295 -0.75 11.34 -8.53
N SER A 296 -0.65 10.03 -8.79
CA SER A 296 0.62 9.38 -9.13
C SER A 296 1.23 9.92 -10.42
N VAL A 297 0.44 10.17 -11.47
CA VAL A 297 0.92 10.81 -12.70
C VAL A 297 1.51 12.19 -12.43
N ASP A 298 0.80 13.02 -11.66
CA ASP A 298 1.25 14.38 -11.34
C ASP A 298 2.53 14.39 -10.51
N ARG A 299 2.63 13.52 -9.50
CA ARG A 299 3.85 13.34 -8.68
C ARG A 299 5.03 12.92 -9.54
N THR A 300 4.82 11.92 -10.40
CA THR A 300 5.82 11.41 -11.33
C THR A 300 6.32 12.50 -12.30
N LEU A 301 5.41 13.26 -12.92
CA LEU A 301 5.80 14.34 -13.83
C LEU A 301 6.53 15.48 -13.10
N SER A 302 6.11 15.80 -11.88
CA SER A 302 6.74 16.82 -11.03
C SER A 302 8.16 16.42 -10.63
N LEU A 303 8.38 15.16 -10.23
CA LEU A 303 9.72 14.64 -9.94
C LEU A 303 10.63 14.68 -11.18
N ALA A 304 10.12 14.31 -12.35
CA ALA A 304 10.89 14.42 -13.60
C ALA A 304 11.23 15.86 -13.97
N HIS A 305 10.35 16.81 -13.67
CA HIS A 305 10.64 18.23 -13.80
C HIS A 305 11.75 18.68 -12.83
N LEU A 306 11.63 18.34 -11.55
CA LEU A 306 12.61 18.66 -10.52
C LEU A 306 13.99 18.08 -10.86
N ARG A 307 14.05 16.83 -11.33
CA ARG A 307 15.30 16.19 -11.78
C ARG A 307 15.99 16.99 -12.87
N ARG A 308 15.25 17.46 -13.88
CA ARG A 308 15.81 18.29 -14.96
C ARG A 308 16.30 19.65 -14.45
N GLN A 309 15.62 20.24 -13.46
CA GLN A 309 16.09 21.48 -12.83
C GLN A 309 17.42 21.23 -12.08
N TYR A 310 17.51 20.12 -11.34
CA TYR A 310 18.72 19.75 -10.62
C TYR A 310 19.89 19.46 -11.56
N ASP A 311 19.65 18.75 -12.67
CA ASP A 311 20.68 18.49 -13.68
C ASP A 311 21.20 19.80 -14.30
N ALA A 312 20.31 20.77 -14.58
CA ALA A 312 20.70 22.07 -15.12
C ALA A 312 21.47 22.94 -14.11
N GLU A 313 21.07 22.91 -12.84
CA GLU A 313 21.67 23.74 -11.80
C GLU A 313 22.96 23.16 -11.21
N TYR A 314 22.99 21.85 -11.00
CA TYR A 314 24.05 21.14 -10.28
C TYR A 314 24.90 20.23 -11.18
N GLY A 315 24.39 19.72 -12.30
CA GLY A 315 24.99 18.62 -13.06
C GLY A 315 26.39 18.85 -13.63
N GLU A 316 26.71 20.06 -14.10
CA GLU A 316 28.02 20.36 -14.70
C GLU A 316 29.11 20.73 -13.66
N LYS A 317 28.76 20.82 -12.38
CA LYS A 317 29.65 21.32 -11.32
C LYS A 317 30.30 20.15 -10.56
N SER A 318 31.61 20.22 -10.36
CA SER A 318 32.38 19.13 -9.73
C SER A 318 32.42 19.18 -8.19
N TYR A 319 31.87 20.21 -7.56
CA TYR A 319 31.88 20.33 -6.10
C TYR A 319 31.01 19.24 -5.45
N THR A 320 31.40 18.78 -4.26
CA THR A 320 30.68 17.72 -3.53
C THR A 320 29.20 18.05 -3.33
N LYS A 321 28.84 19.31 -3.05
CA LYS A 321 27.43 19.71 -2.89
C LYS A 321 26.60 19.49 -4.17
N ASN A 322 27.20 19.77 -5.33
CA ASN A 322 26.51 19.66 -6.61
C ASN A 322 26.34 18.19 -7.01
N ARG A 323 27.38 17.40 -6.81
CA ARG A 323 27.29 15.94 -6.99
C ARG A 323 26.29 15.31 -6.04
N LEU A 324 26.24 15.78 -4.79
CA LEU A 324 25.25 15.35 -3.81
C LEU A 324 23.83 15.67 -4.25
N ALA A 325 23.55 16.91 -4.66
CA ALA A 325 22.22 17.33 -5.12
C ALA A 325 21.67 16.42 -6.23
N VAL A 326 22.46 16.16 -7.28
CA VAL A 326 22.05 15.24 -8.37
C VAL A 326 21.82 13.81 -7.85
N LYS A 327 22.63 13.36 -6.90
CA LYS A 327 22.54 12.02 -6.31
C LYS A 327 21.29 11.83 -5.43
N LEU A 328 20.61 12.90 -5.01
CA LEU A 328 19.43 12.81 -4.15
C LEU A 328 18.25 12.08 -4.79
N PHE A 329 18.17 12.03 -6.13
CA PHE A 329 17.13 11.23 -6.80
C PHE A 329 17.34 9.73 -6.64
N GLU A 330 18.60 9.29 -6.47
CA GLU A 330 18.96 7.90 -6.21
C GLU A 330 19.12 7.62 -4.70
N GLN A 331 19.42 8.65 -3.93
CA GLN A 331 19.68 8.57 -2.50
C GLN A 331 19.09 9.78 -1.78
N PRO A 332 17.76 9.79 -1.58
CA PRO A 332 17.03 10.94 -1.05
C PRO A 332 17.25 11.14 0.46
N TYR A 333 17.86 10.17 1.14
CA TYR A 333 18.30 10.26 2.54
C TYR A 333 19.82 10.16 2.65
N VAL A 334 20.41 11.03 3.45
CA VAL A 334 21.85 11.04 3.67
C VAL A 334 22.23 11.39 5.11
N THR A 335 23.29 10.75 5.60
CA THR A 335 24.04 11.21 6.77
C THR A 335 25.39 11.77 6.33
N SER A 336 26.09 12.44 7.25
CA SER A 336 27.48 12.83 7.01
C SER A 336 28.37 11.62 6.67
N LYS A 337 28.10 10.43 7.20
CA LYS A 337 28.85 9.20 6.87
C LYS A 337 28.54 8.72 5.46
N THR A 338 27.26 8.77 5.08
CA THR A 338 26.80 8.42 3.74
C THR A 338 27.50 9.27 2.68
N VAL A 339 27.55 10.60 2.86
CA VAL A 339 28.21 11.53 1.92
C VAL A 339 29.72 11.30 1.85
N GLN A 340 30.39 10.99 2.97
CA GLN A 340 31.82 10.63 2.97
C GLN A 340 32.07 9.38 2.11
N ARG A 341 31.25 8.34 2.28
CA ARG A 341 31.35 7.07 1.55
C ARG A 341 31.08 7.25 0.06
N LEU A 342 30.03 7.99 -0.31
CA LEU A 342 29.62 8.21 -1.70
C LEU A 342 30.66 8.95 -2.54
N PHE A 343 31.36 9.91 -1.93
CA PHE A 343 32.22 10.83 -2.67
C PHE A 343 33.70 10.75 -2.30
N ASP A 344 34.08 9.83 -1.39
CA ASP A 344 35.43 9.67 -0.86
C ASP A 344 36.00 11.00 -0.35
N VAL A 345 35.27 11.61 0.60
CA VAL A 345 35.62 12.91 1.19
C VAL A 345 35.68 12.82 2.70
N GLU A 346 36.46 13.72 3.31
CA GLU A 346 36.54 13.85 4.76
C GLU A 346 35.25 14.46 5.37
N GLN A 347 34.97 14.11 6.62
CA GLN A 347 33.79 14.56 7.38
C GLN A 347 33.51 16.08 7.33
N PRO A 348 34.52 16.98 7.42
CA PRO A 348 34.27 18.42 7.32
C PRO A 348 33.78 18.86 5.94
N THR A 349 34.21 18.17 4.86
CA THR A 349 33.77 18.46 3.49
C THR A 349 32.35 17.94 3.26
N ALA A 350 32.04 16.73 3.74
CA ALA A 350 30.68 16.19 3.73
C ALA A 350 29.70 17.09 4.48
N SER A 351 30.06 17.53 5.69
CA SER A 351 29.21 18.39 6.52
C SER A 351 28.98 19.76 5.88
N ARG A 352 30.01 20.34 5.24
CA ARG A 352 29.87 21.59 4.47
C ARG A 352 28.91 21.41 3.30
N ALA A 353 29.05 20.35 2.52
CA ALA A 353 28.17 20.08 1.39
C ALA A 353 26.70 19.91 1.81
N ILE A 354 26.45 19.21 2.91
CA ILE A 354 25.10 19.07 3.48
C ILE A 354 24.56 20.44 3.92
N ASN A 355 25.32 21.19 4.71
CA ASN A 355 24.86 22.49 5.22
C ASN A 355 24.58 23.49 4.08
N ASP A 356 25.40 23.51 3.04
CA ASP A 356 25.17 24.35 1.85
C ASP A 356 23.82 24.00 1.19
N LEU A 357 23.48 22.71 1.06
CA LEU A 357 22.20 22.27 0.51
C LEU A 357 21.01 22.49 1.46
N VAL A 358 21.24 22.49 2.77
CA VAL A 358 20.23 22.90 3.75
C VAL A 358 19.94 24.40 3.65
N ASP A 359 20.99 25.22 3.52
CA ASP A 359 20.86 26.67 3.34
C ASP A 359 20.17 27.02 2.00
N GLU A 360 20.37 26.21 0.96
CA GLU A 360 19.69 26.30 -0.34
C GLU A 360 18.24 25.75 -0.31
N GLY A 361 17.84 25.05 0.76
CA GLY A 361 16.50 24.45 0.91
C GLY A 361 16.30 23.10 0.22
N VAL A 362 17.35 22.53 -0.37
CA VAL A 362 17.37 21.21 -1.03
C VAL A 362 17.31 20.07 -0.02
N LEU A 363 18.00 20.22 1.12
CA LEU A 363 17.98 19.26 2.21
C LEU A 363 17.29 19.84 3.44
N GLU A 364 16.68 18.97 4.25
CA GLU A 364 16.24 19.31 5.60
C GLU A 364 16.64 18.25 6.62
N GLU A 365 16.80 18.64 7.87
CA GLU A 365 17.22 17.76 8.97
C GLU A 365 16.00 17.19 9.67
N VAL A 366 15.94 15.85 9.81
CA VAL A 366 14.72 15.15 10.24
C VAL A 366 14.79 14.53 11.64
N THR A 367 15.96 14.51 12.28
CA THR A 367 16.11 13.82 13.58
C THR A 367 15.88 14.71 14.79
N GLY A 368 16.05 16.04 14.64
CA GLY A 368 16.07 16.99 15.76
C GLY A 368 17.22 16.75 16.76
N LYS A 369 18.20 15.91 16.44
CA LYS A 369 19.27 15.48 17.36
C LYS A 369 20.49 16.40 17.30
N GLY A 370 21.24 16.46 18.40
CA GLY A 370 22.53 17.17 18.46
C GLY A 370 23.71 16.45 17.78
N ARG A 371 23.60 15.14 17.52
CA ARG A 371 24.62 14.29 16.88
C ARG A 371 23.93 13.22 16.02
N ASN A 372 24.65 12.67 15.04
CA ASN A 372 24.14 11.68 14.08
C ASN A 372 22.87 12.17 13.38
N LYS A 373 22.93 13.40 12.86
CA LYS A 373 21.84 14.01 12.11
C LYS A 373 21.64 13.28 10.79
N GLU A 374 20.38 13.06 10.46
CA GLU A 374 19.91 12.51 9.19
C GLU A 374 19.22 13.64 8.43
N TYR A 375 19.40 13.64 7.11
CA TYR A 375 18.88 14.67 6.23
C TYR A 375 18.11 14.02 5.09
N ARG A 376 17.02 14.64 4.67
CA ARG A 376 16.20 14.21 3.53
C ARG A 376 16.12 15.27 2.44
N ALA A 377 15.93 14.82 1.21
CA ALA A 377 15.72 15.66 0.03
C ALA A 377 14.34 16.32 0.09
N ARG A 378 14.29 17.52 0.69
CA ARG A 378 13.06 18.22 1.04
C ARG A 378 12.12 18.36 -0.16
N GLU A 379 12.60 18.91 -1.28
CA GLU A 379 11.78 19.16 -2.46
C GLU A 379 11.25 17.87 -3.12
N ILE A 380 11.99 16.75 -3.01
CA ILE A 380 11.54 15.43 -3.49
C ILE A 380 10.37 14.95 -2.63
N PHE A 381 10.49 15.03 -1.30
CA PHE A 381 9.42 14.61 -0.39
C PHE A 381 8.24 15.56 -0.37
N GLU A 382 8.42 16.86 -0.59
CA GLU A 382 7.30 17.79 -0.80
C GLU A 382 6.41 17.37 -1.99
N ILE A 383 6.99 16.74 -3.02
CA ILE A 383 6.23 16.18 -4.15
C ILE A 383 5.59 14.84 -3.79
N LEU A 384 6.36 13.91 -3.21
CA LEU A 384 5.86 12.56 -2.87
C LEU A 384 4.77 12.58 -1.79
N GLU A 385 4.94 13.43 -0.79
CA GLU A 385 4.06 13.59 0.36
C GLU A 385 3.00 14.67 0.13
N GLN A 386 2.96 15.25 -1.08
CA GLN A 386 2.00 16.30 -1.38
C GLN A 386 0.59 15.79 -1.06
N PRO A 387 -0.16 16.48 -0.17
CA PRO A 387 -1.57 16.17 0.03
C PRO A 387 -2.29 16.37 -1.30
N PRO A 388 -3.35 15.59 -1.59
CA PRO A 388 -4.11 15.72 -2.83
C PRO A 388 -4.48 17.16 -3.07
N GLN A 389 -4.33 17.61 -4.30
CA GLN A 389 -4.73 18.95 -4.69
C GLN A 389 -6.26 19.13 -4.73
N THR A 390 -7.01 18.05 -4.50
CA THR A 390 -8.47 18.00 -4.51
C THR A 390 -8.95 16.94 -3.54
N TYR A 391 -9.67 17.33 -2.48
CA TYR A 391 -11.04 16.88 -2.13
C TYR A 391 -11.74 17.95 -1.28
#